data_AF-A0A3N5Y9G2-F1
#
_entry.id   AF-A0A3N5Y9G2-F1
#
_cell.length_a   1.000
_cell.length_b   1.000
_cell.length_c   1.000
_cell.angle_alpha   90.00
_cell.angle_beta   90.00
_cell.angle_gamma   90.00
#
_symmetry.space_group_name_H-M   'P 1'
#
loop_
_entity.id
_entity.type
_entity.pdbx_description
1 polymer ?
#
loop_
_entity_poly.entity_id
_entity_poly.type
_entity_poly.pdbx_seq_one_letter_code
_entity_poly.pdbx_strand_id
1 'polypeptide(L)'
;MVPITRTEKMRTAAGIGIRKALRSYLWLLKLLLPISLATALLDYAGWLRKLDFLLEPVMAMLSLPSAAALPILIGMTAGVYGSIAAMAVLPFTVEEMTLITVFVLIAHNLPQEGLIQARSGIPFVKTTLARLAAAVLACLAVAWCLPPAEGSLVNAAAAGYATPLGDFLLTWVVEMLRLGVKILMIIVGVMLAIELMKAFDLIDRCVRLFAPFLKLLGLDQRAGMLWLTGVLFGLAYGG
;
A
#
# COMPACT_ATOMS: atom_id res chain seq x y z
N MET A 1 40.33 20.47 5.00
CA MET A 1 39.14 19.59 5.12
C MET A 1 39.64 18.15 5.23
N VAL A 2 39.44 17.50 6.37
CA VAL A 2 39.84 16.09 6.56
C VAL A 2 38.89 15.20 5.73
N PRO A 3 39.39 14.30 4.88
CA PRO A 3 38.53 13.41 4.10
C PRO A 3 37.80 12.43 5.04
N ILE A 4 36.47 12.48 5.03
CA ILE A 4 35.61 11.58 5.80
C ILE A 4 35.89 10.14 5.37
N THR A 5 36.19 9.27 6.34
CA THR A 5 36.46 7.86 6.05
C THR A 5 35.20 7.15 5.57
N ARG A 6 35.35 6.09 4.76
CA ARG A 6 34.21 5.28 4.26
C ARG A 6 33.30 4.78 5.38
N THR A 7 33.89 4.46 6.53
CA THR A 7 33.21 4.00 7.74
C THR A 7 32.37 5.11 8.40
N GLU A 8 32.87 6.34 8.45
CA GLU A 8 32.13 7.50 8.97
C GLU A 8 30.95 7.87 8.06
N LYS A 9 31.13 7.81 6.73
CA LYS A 9 30.03 7.98 5.78
C LYS A 9 28.92 6.96 6.03
N MET A 10 29.27 5.69 6.19
CA MET A 10 28.31 4.61 6.42
C MET A 10 27.57 4.76 7.75
N ARG A 11 28.27 5.07 8.84
CA ARG A 11 27.65 5.31 10.16
C ARG A 11 26.69 6.51 10.13
N THR A 12 27.08 7.58 9.46
CA THR A 12 26.25 8.79 9.32
C THR A 12 24.98 8.49 8.53
N ALA A 13 25.11 7.80 7.39
CA ALA A 13 23.98 7.39 6.56
C ALA A 13 23.01 6.48 7.32
N ALA A 14 23.53 5.47 8.04
CA ALA A 14 22.72 4.56 8.84
C ALA A 14 21.97 5.30 9.96
N GLY A 15 22.63 6.23 10.66
CA GLY A 15 22.00 7.04 11.71
C GLY A 15 20.92 7.99 11.19
N ILE A 16 21.05 8.50 9.96
CA ILE A 16 19.99 9.27 9.29
C ILE A 16 18.84 8.33 8.90
N GLY A 17 19.15 7.18 8.31
CA GLY A 17 18.17 6.18 7.87
C GLY A 17 17.29 5.69 9.01
N ILE A 18 17.86 5.30 10.14
CA ILE A 18 17.11 4.82 11.31
C ILE A 18 16.18 5.93 11.86
N ARG A 19 16.67 7.18 11.97
CA ARG A 19 15.84 8.29 12.48
C ARG A 19 14.67 8.60 11.56
N LYS A 20 14.88 8.59 10.25
CA LYS A 20 13.80 8.76 9.26
C LYS A 20 12.82 7.59 9.34
N ALA A 21 13.32 6.35 9.42
CA ALA A 21 12.50 5.16 9.54
C ALA A 21 11.59 5.19 10.76
N LEU A 22 12.11 5.53 11.95
CA LEU A 22 11.32 5.61 13.18
C LEU A 22 10.25 6.70 13.09
N ARG A 23 10.58 7.86 12.51
CA ARG A 23 9.59 8.94 12.31
C ARG A 23 8.46 8.49 11.39
N SER A 24 8.80 7.87 10.26
CA SER A 24 7.82 7.32 9.31
C SER A 24 6.98 6.21 9.93
N TYR A 25 7.60 5.31 10.70
CA TYR A 25 6.92 4.23 11.42
C TYR A 25 5.91 4.76 12.45
N LEU A 26 6.29 5.72 13.27
CA LEU A 26 5.38 6.32 14.27
C LEU A 26 4.22 7.05 13.61
N TRP A 27 4.48 7.75 12.49
CA TRP A 27 3.41 8.37 11.70
C TRP A 27 2.45 7.32 11.13
N LEU A 28 3.00 6.24 10.59
CA LEU A 28 2.21 5.14 10.04
C LEU A 28 1.38 4.42 11.11
N LEU A 29 1.94 4.18 12.30
CA LEU A 29 1.22 3.53 13.40
C LEU A 29 0.01 4.34 13.87
N LYS A 30 0.14 5.69 13.90
CA LYS A 30 -0.97 6.60 14.20
C LYS A 30 -2.12 6.53 13.20
N LEU A 31 -1.85 6.13 11.95
CA LEU A 31 -2.85 5.93 10.92
C LEU A 31 -3.41 4.50 10.96
N LEU A 32 -2.54 3.50 11.12
CA LEU A 32 -2.88 2.09 11.00
C LEU A 32 -3.72 1.58 12.17
N LEU A 33 -3.40 1.96 13.41
CA LEU A 33 -4.13 1.53 14.60
C LEU A 33 -5.61 1.94 14.60
N PRO A 34 -6.00 3.21 14.35
CA PRO A 34 -7.42 3.58 14.37
C PRO A 34 -8.21 2.95 13.23
N ILE A 35 -7.62 2.84 12.03
CA ILE A 35 -8.31 2.24 10.87
C ILE A 35 -8.51 0.73 11.08
N SER A 36 -7.47 0.03 11.55
CA SER A 36 -7.56 -1.41 11.84
C SER A 36 -8.54 -1.69 12.97
N LEU A 37 -8.51 -0.91 14.06
CA LEU A 37 -9.46 -1.06 15.16
C LEU A 37 -10.90 -0.82 14.71
N ALA A 38 -11.14 0.25 13.94
CA ALA A 38 -12.47 0.53 13.41
C ALA A 38 -12.96 -0.61 12.50
N THR A 39 -12.09 -1.14 11.64
CA THR A 39 -12.41 -2.27 10.76
C THR A 39 -12.71 -3.53 11.56
N ALA A 40 -11.88 -3.85 12.56
CA ALA A 40 -12.07 -5.00 13.43
C ALA A 40 -13.40 -4.92 14.20
N LEU A 41 -13.77 -3.73 14.68
CA LEU A 41 -15.06 -3.53 15.36
C LEU A 41 -16.26 -3.62 14.41
N LEU A 42 -16.13 -3.13 13.17
CA LEU A 42 -17.17 -3.29 12.14
C LEU A 42 -17.42 -4.76 11.80
N ASP A 43 -16.34 -5.54 11.73
CA ASP A 43 -16.39 -6.98 11.49
C ASP A 43 -16.98 -7.73 12.69
N TYR A 44 -16.48 -7.44 13.90
CA TYR A 44 -17.01 -7.99 15.15
C TYR A 44 -18.51 -7.71 15.34
N ALA A 45 -18.97 -6.51 14.98
CA ALA A 45 -20.38 -6.13 15.04
C ALA A 45 -21.24 -6.76 13.93
N GLY A 46 -20.63 -7.45 12.95
CA GLY A 46 -21.30 -8.06 11.81
C GLY A 46 -21.89 -7.05 10.81
N TRP A 47 -21.40 -5.80 10.81
CA TRP A 47 -21.91 -4.76 9.91
C TRP A 47 -21.52 -5.01 8.46
N LEU A 48 -20.31 -5.54 8.23
CA LEU A 48 -19.86 -5.94 6.89
C LEU A 48 -20.86 -6.93 6.27
N ARG A 49 -21.27 -7.93 7.06
CA ARG A 49 -22.24 -8.97 6.66
C ARG A 49 -23.62 -8.43 6.30
N LYS A 50 -24.04 -7.33 6.92
CA LYS A 50 -25.34 -6.68 6.60
C LYS A 50 -25.31 -5.96 5.26
N LEU A 51 -24.12 -5.60 4.78
CA LEU A 51 -23.92 -4.92 3.51
C LEU A 51 -23.56 -5.88 2.36
N ASP A 52 -23.41 -7.18 2.64
CA ASP A 52 -23.04 -8.20 1.64
C ASP A 52 -23.91 -8.11 0.38
N PHE A 53 -25.24 -8.03 0.52
CA PHE A 53 -26.16 -7.98 -0.63
C PHE A 53 -25.88 -6.81 -1.59
N LEU A 54 -25.34 -5.71 -1.08
CA LEU A 54 -25.03 -4.52 -1.86
C LEU A 54 -23.63 -4.59 -2.48
N LEU A 55 -22.67 -5.16 -1.74
CA LEU A 55 -21.26 -5.20 -2.09
C LEU A 55 -20.90 -6.37 -2.99
N GLU A 56 -21.58 -7.51 -2.81
CA GLU A 56 -21.34 -8.76 -3.54
C GLU A 56 -21.32 -8.61 -5.06
N PRO A 57 -22.28 -7.94 -5.74
CA PRO A 57 -22.26 -7.88 -7.21
C PRO A 57 -21.00 -7.17 -7.74
N VAL A 58 -20.48 -6.19 -7.00
CA VAL A 58 -19.28 -5.45 -7.42
C VAL A 58 -18.01 -6.24 -7.08
N MET A 59 -17.96 -6.88 -5.91
CA MET A 59 -16.78 -7.63 -5.47
C MET A 59 -16.64 -8.98 -6.21
N ALA A 60 -17.75 -9.66 -6.49
CA ALA A 60 -17.75 -10.90 -7.27
C ALA A 60 -17.21 -10.68 -8.70
N MET A 61 -17.46 -9.50 -9.31
CA MET A 61 -16.83 -9.15 -10.60
C MET A 61 -15.30 -9.11 -10.51
N LEU A 62 -14.73 -8.85 -9.33
CA LEU A 62 -13.29 -8.82 -9.10
C LEU A 62 -12.76 -10.15 -8.54
N SER A 63 -13.58 -11.20 -8.48
CA SER A 63 -13.26 -12.47 -7.81
C SER A 63 -12.88 -12.26 -6.33
N LEU A 64 -13.55 -11.34 -5.66
CA LEU A 64 -13.32 -10.96 -4.27
C LEU A 64 -14.60 -11.13 -3.43
N PRO A 65 -14.47 -11.43 -2.12
CA PRO A 65 -15.61 -11.44 -1.20
C PRO A 65 -16.09 -10.01 -0.91
N SER A 66 -17.36 -9.86 -0.51
CA SER A 66 -17.96 -8.58 -0.10
C SER A 66 -17.10 -7.77 0.88
N ALA A 67 -16.46 -8.44 1.85
CA ALA A 67 -15.60 -7.83 2.87
C ALA A 67 -14.40 -7.07 2.27
N ALA A 68 -13.95 -7.42 1.05
CA ALA A 68 -12.86 -6.74 0.35
C ALA A 68 -13.22 -5.31 -0.08
N ALA A 69 -14.50 -4.96 -0.12
CA ALA A 69 -14.94 -3.61 -0.46
C ALA A 69 -14.40 -2.56 0.51
N LEU A 70 -14.32 -2.88 1.80
CA LEU A 70 -13.85 -1.94 2.82
C LEU A 70 -12.37 -1.56 2.64
N PRO A 71 -11.40 -2.50 2.58
CA PRO A 71 -10.01 -2.15 2.33
C PRO A 71 -9.81 -1.48 0.97
N ILE A 72 -10.54 -1.91 -0.08
CA ILE A 72 -10.48 -1.24 -1.40
C ILE A 72 -10.91 0.22 -1.30
N LEU A 73 -12.06 0.49 -0.67
CA LEU A 73 -12.59 1.85 -0.52
C LEU A 73 -11.65 2.74 0.30
N ILE A 74 -11.10 2.21 1.40
CA ILE A 74 -10.11 2.92 2.22
C ILE A 74 -8.84 3.17 1.39
N GLY A 75 -8.36 2.18 0.64
CA GLY A 75 -7.21 2.32 -0.25
C GLY A 75 -7.41 3.43 -1.29
N MET A 76 -8.57 3.43 -1.92
CA MET A 76 -8.96 4.42 -2.93
C MET A 76 -9.02 5.86 -2.40
N THR A 77 -9.36 6.05 -1.13
CA THR A 77 -9.65 7.37 -0.56
C THR A 77 -8.57 7.88 0.40
N ALA A 78 -8.04 7.00 1.26
CA ALA A 78 -7.07 7.31 2.31
C ALA A 78 -5.67 6.74 2.04
N GLY A 79 -5.56 5.79 1.10
CA GLY A 79 -4.28 5.29 0.59
C GLY A 79 -3.90 3.89 1.06
N VAL A 80 -2.79 3.40 0.52
CA VAL A 80 -2.31 2.00 0.68
C VAL A 80 -2.22 1.55 2.13
N TYR A 81 -1.78 2.42 3.03
CA TYR A 81 -1.59 2.10 4.44
C TYR A 81 -2.90 1.85 5.18
N GLY A 82 -3.95 2.60 4.83
CA GLY A 82 -5.28 2.37 5.37
C GLY A 82 -5.87 1.06 4.86
N SER A 83 -5.66 0.73 3.58
CA SER A 83 -6.06 -0.56 3.02
C SER A 83 -5.37 -1.71 3.75
N ILE A 84 -4.04 -1.64 3.97
CA ILE A 84 -3.29 -2.65 4.71
C ILE A 84 -3.84 -2.80 6.14
N ALA A 85 -4.15 -1.70 6.81
CA ALA A 85 -4.74 -1.70 8.15
C ALA A 85 -6.07 -2.46 8.20
N ALA A 86 -6.95 -2.22 7.22
CA ALA A 86 -8.24 -2.88 7.11
C ALA A 86 -8.13 -4.36 6.71
N MET A 87 -7.22 -4.69 5.77
CA MET A 87 -6.96 -6.07 5.36
C MET A 87 -6.39 -6.92 6.50
N ALA A 88 -5.58 -6.32 7.37
CA ALA A 88 -4.86 -7.05 8.41
C ALA A 88 -5.73 -7.72 9.47
N VAL A 89 -6.99 -7.31 9.58
CA VAL A 89 -7.94 -7.77 10.60
C VAL A 89 -9.10 -8.57 10.01
N LEU A 90 -9.08 -8.79 8.68
CA LEU A 90 -10.10 -9.54 7.96
C LEU A 90 -9.52 -10.87 7.45
N PRO A 91 -10.30 -11.95 7.41
CA PRO A 91 -9.79 -13.31 7.14
C PRO A 91 -9.61 -13.56 5.63
N PHE A 92 -8.79 -12.75 4.97
CA PHE A 92 -8.50 -12.91 3.55
C PHE A 92 -7.43 -13.98 3.29
N THR A 93 -7.63 -14.73 2.21
CA THR A 93 -6.61 -15.60 1.60
C THR A 93 -5.50 -14.77 0.96
N VAL A 94 -4.35 -15.41 0.67
CA VAL A 94 -3.21 -14.72 0.02
C VAL A 94 -3.59 -14.23 -1.38
N GLU A 95 -4.44 -14.99 -2.07
CA GLU A 95 -4.99 -14.70 -3.39
C GLU A 95 -5.86 -13.44 -3.32
N GLU A 96 -6.81 -13.38 -2.39
CA GLU A 96 -7.67 -12.20 -2.17
C GLU A 96 -6.84 -10.98 -1.77
N MET A 97 -5.86 -11.14 -0.87
CA MET A 97 -4.95 -10.05 -0.50
C MET A 97 -4.16 -9.55 -1.71
N THR A 98 -3.78 -10.44 -2.63
CA THR A 98 -3.06 -10.08 -3.85
C THR A 98 -3.95 -9.25 -4.78
N LEU A 99 -5.19 -9.67 -5.01
CA LEU A 99 -6.16 -8.94 -5.84
C LEU A 99 -6.50 -7.56 -5.26
N ILE A 100 -6.76 -7.48 -3.95
CA ILE A 100 -6.96 -6.19 -3.26
C ILE A 100 -5.72 -5.30 -3.43
N THR A 101 -4.52 -5.86 -3.25
CA THR A 101 -3.26 -5.11 -3.38
C THR A 101 -3.05 -4.59 -4.79
N VAL A 102 -3.28 -5.40 -5.83
CA VAL A 102 -3.17 -4.99 -7.24
C VAL A 102 -4.13 -3.84 -7.54
N PHE A 103 -5.39 -3.97 -7.11
CA PHE A 103 -6.40 -2.94 -7.32
C PHE A 103 -5.98 -1.62 -6.65
N VAL A 104 -5.63 -1.68 -5.37
CA VAL A 104 -5.26 -0.49 -4.57
C VAL A 104 -3.95 0.13 -5.07
N LEU A 105 -2.96 -0.66 -5.50
CA LEU A 105 -1.71 -0.12 -6.03
C LEU A 105 -1.96 0.81 -7.22
N ILE A 106 -2.93 0.47 -8.07
CA ILE A 106 -3.32 1.27 -9.23
C ILE A 106 -4.24 2.43 -8.86
N ALA A 107 -5.20 2.21 -7.96
CA ALA A 107 -6.29 3.15 -7.68
C ALA A 107 -6.24 3.78 -6.27
N HIS A 108 -5.08 3.84 -5.60
CA HIS A 108 -4.97 4.49 -4.29
C HIS A 108 -5.07 6.02 -4.35
N ASN A 109 -5.49 6.65 -3.24
CA ASN A 109 -5.46 8.10 -3.08
C ASN A 109 -6.09 8.89 -4.25
N LEU A 110 -7.20 8.41 -4.81
CA LEU A 110 -7.87 9.04 -5.97
C LEU A 110 -8.20 10.52 -5.72
N PRO A 111 -8.71 10.95 -4.54
CA PRO A 111 -8.96 12.37 -4.29
C PRO A 111 -7.68 13.22 -4.36
N GLN A 112 -6.60 12.76 -3.71
CA GLN A 112 -5.34 13.50 -3.59
C GLN A 112 -4.63 13.55 -4.95
N GLU A 113 -4.50 12.41 -5.62
CA GLU A 113 -3.84 12.32 -6.93
C GLU A 113 -4.65 12.99 -8.02
N GLY A 114 -5.98 12.85 -8.01
CA GLY A 114 -6.84 13.51 -8.97
C GLY A 114 -6.73 15.03 -8.88
N LEU A 115 -6.64 15.58 -7.66
CA LEU A 115 -6.43 17.01 -7.45
C LEU A 115 -5.05 17.47 -7.95
N ILE A 116 -4.00 16.68 -7.70
CA ILE A 116 -2.65 16.97 -8.21
C ILE A 116 -2.65 16.96 -9.74
N GLN A 117 -3.24 15.95 -10.38
CA GLN A 117 -3.30 15.86 -11.85
C GLN A 117 -4.16 16.97 -12.49
N ALA A 118 -5.23 17.41 -11.80
CA ALA A 118 -6.02 18.56 -12.22
C ALA A 118 -5.19 19.84 -12.29
N ARG A 119 -4.25 20.04 -11.36
CA ARG A 119 -3.30 21.17 -11.39
C ARG A 119 -2.31 21.09 -12.55
N SER A 120 -2.08 19.90 -13.10
CA SER A 120 -1.26 19.67 -14.29
C SER A 120 -2.05 19.73 -15.61
N GLY A 121 -3.33 20.11 -15.57
CA GLY A 121 -4.18 20.29 -16.75
C GLY A 121 -4.95 19.04 -17.20
N ILE A 122 -4.86 17.91 -16.48
CA ILE A 122 -5.63 16.69 -16.81
C ILE A 122 -6.89 16.64 -15.93
N PRO A 123 -8.10 16.55 -16.51
CA PRO A 123 -9.33 16.62 -15.72
C PRO A 123 -9.47 15.43 -14.76
N PHE A 124 -9.79 15.74 -13.50
CA PHE A 124 -9.95 14.81 -12.37
C PHE A 124 -10.75 13.55 -12.72
N VAL A 125 -11.87 13.71 -13.42
CA VAL A 125 -12.76 12.60 -13.76
C VAL A 125 -12.10 11.64 -14.74
N LYS A 126 -11.39 12.15 -15.76
CA LYS A 126 -10.72 11.28 -16.75
C LYS A 126 -9.61 10.47 -16.10
N THR A 127 -8.83 11.07 -15.21
CA THR A 127 -7.72 10.39 -14.52
C THR A 127 -8.24 9.32 -13.56
N THR A 128 -9.31 9.64 -12.82
CA THR A 128 -9.98 8.71 -11.92
C THR A 128 -10.56 7.51 -12.67
N LEU A 129 -11.30 7.75 -13.75
CA LEU A 129 -11.88 6.68 -14.57
C LEU A 129 -10.80 5.82 -15.21
N ALA A 130 -9.72 6.40 -15.73
CA ALA A 130 -8.62 5.66 -16.31
C ALA A 130 -7.95 4.74 -15.27
N ARG A 131 -7.70 5.23 -14.05
CA ARG A 131 -7.11 4.44 -12.96
C ARG A 131 -8.05 3.32 -12.50
N LEU A 132 -9.33 3.60 -12.36
CA LEU A 132 -10.32 2.58 -12.00
C LEU A 132 -10.43 1.50 -13.07
N ALA A 133 -10.52 1.87 -14.34
CA ALA A 133 -10.55 0.92 -15.45
C ALA A 133 -9.28 0.06 -15.47
N ALA A 134 -8.10 0.67 -15.33
CA ALA A 134 -6.83 -0.06 -15.26
C ALA A 134 -6.77 -1.01 -14.05
N ALA A 135 -7.27 -0.58 -12.88
CA ALA A 135 -7.31 -1.40 -11.67
C ALA A 135 -8.22 -2.62 -11.84
N VAL A 136 -9.42 -2.43 -12.40
CA VAL A 136 -10.36 -3.52 -12.68
C VAL A 136 -9.75 -4.50 -13.69
N LEU A 137 -9.23 -4.01 -14.81
CA LEU A 137 -8.63 -4.85 -15.84
C LEU A 137 -7.40 -5.63 -15.33
N ALA A 138 -6.54 -4.98 -14.55
CA ALA A 138 -5.39 -5.64 -13.94
C ALA A 138 -5.81 -6.69 -12.90
N CYS A 139 -6.80 -6.38 -12.07
CA CYS A 139 -7.35 -7.32 -11.10
C CYS A 139 -7.92 -8.57 -11.81
N LEU A 140 -8.73 -8.38 -12.86
CA LEU A 140 -9.27 -9.47 -13.67
C LEU A 140 -8.18 -10.31 -14.35
N ALA A 141 -7.16 -9.66 -14.91
CA ALA A 141 -6.03 -10.35 -15.54
C ALA A 141 -5.23 -11.17 -14.54
N VAL A 142 -5.00 -10.65 -13.34
CA VAL A 142 -4.30 -11.37 -12.26
C VAL A 142 -5.15 -12.50 -11.70
N ALA A 143 -6.46 -12.29 -11.52
CA ALA A 143 -7.39 -13.32 -11.08
C ALA A 143 -7.39 -14.53 -12.02
N TRP A 144 -7.23 -14.30 -13.33
CA TRP A 144 -7.08 -15.35 -14.34
C TRP A 144 -5.81 -16.22 -14.18
N CYS A 145 -4.77 -15.66 -13.56
CA CYS A 145 -3.50 -16.36 -13.31
C CYS A 145 -3.46 -17.04 -11.95
N LEU A 146 -4.40 -16.75 -11.06
CA LEU A 146 -4.47 -17.30 -9.71
C LEU A 146 -5.35 -18.56 -9.70
N PRO A 147 -5.04 -19.54 -8.83
CA PRO A 147 -5.98 -20.62 -8.58
C PRO A 147 -7.30 -20.04 -8.07
N PRO A 148 -8.45 -20.69 -8.37
CA PRO A 148 -9.72 -20.30 -7.76
C PRO A 148 -9.55 -20.23 -6.25
N ALA A 149 -10.09 -19.19 -5.61
CA ALA A 149 -9.98 -19.03 -4.16
C ALA A 149 -10.74 -20.16 -3.43
N GLU A 150 -10.04 -21.26 -3.14
CA GLU A 150 -10.55 -22.40 -2.36
C GLU A 150 -10.71 -21.98 -0.89
N GLY A 151 -11.78 -21.27 -0.57
CA GLY A 151 -12.09 -20.87 0.81
C GLY A 151 -13.01 -19.65 0.98
N SER A 152 -13.16 -18.84 -0.07
CA SER A 152 -13.89 -17.56 -0.01
C SER A 152 -15.39 -17.71 0.28
N LEU A 153 -16.04 -18.72 -0.32
CA LEU A 153 -17.49 -18.95 -0.18
C LEU A 153 -17.90 -19.60 1.15
N VAL A 154 -16.95 -20.12 1.93
CA VAL A 154 -17.23 -20.95 3.12
C VAL A 154 -17.12 -20.16 4.44
N ASN A 155 -16.35 -19.07 4.47
CA ASN A 155 -16.12 -18.32 5.72
C ASN A 155 -17.22 -17.31 6.07
N ALA A 156 -18.18 -17.02 5.18
CA ALA A 156 -19.32 -16.14 5.46
C ALA A 156 -20.45 -16.83 6.24
N ALA A 157 -20.39 -18.17 6.37
CA ALA A 157 -21.47 -19.00 6.87
C ALA A 157 -21.07 -19.93 8.03
N ALA A 158 -20.49 -19.41 9.12
CA ALA A 158 -20.70 -19.93 10.49
C ALA A 158 -19.75 -19.27 11.50
N ALA A 159 -20.17 -18.18 12.13
CA ALA A 159 -20.00 -17.89 13.55
C ALA A 159 -20.36 -16.43 13.80
N GLY A 160 -21.43 -16.16 14.55
CA GLY A 160 -21.39 -14.95 15.37
C GLY A 160 -20.18 -15.09 16.30
N TYR A 161 -19.43 -14.02 16.54
CA TYR A 161 -18.33 -14.04 17.50
C TYR A 161 -18.87 -14.49 18.86
N ALA A 162 -18.71 -15.77 19.18
CA ALA A 162 -18.99 -16.31 20.51
C ALA A 162 -17.88 -15.94 21.50
N THR A 163 -16.79 -15.37 21.00
CA THR A 163 -15.67 -14.86 21.78
C THR A 163 -16.05 -13.55 22.47
N PRO A 164 -15.78 -13.41 23.78
CA PRO A 164 -15.93 -12.14 24.48
C PRO A 164 -15.11 -11.02 23.81
N LEU A 165 -15.63 -9.78 23.87
CA LEU A 165 -14.96 -8.60 23.29
C LEU A 165 -13.54 -8.42 23.84
N GLY A 166 -13.29 -8.75 25.11
CA GLY A 166 -11.96 -8.66 25.71
C GLY A 166 -10.93 -9.56 25.02
N ASP A 167 -11.30 -10.82 24.76
CA ASP A 167 -10.41 -11.80 24.09
C ASP A 167 -10.20 -11.43 22.61
N PHE A 168 -11.25 -10.93 21.97
CA PHE A 168 -11.17 -10.39 20.61
C PHE A 168 -10.18 -9.21 20.52
N LEU A 169 -10.31 -8.22 21.42
CA LEU A 169 -9.42 -7.06 21.46
C LEU A 169 -7.98 -7.45 21.79
N LEU A 170 -7.79 -8.42 22.68
CA LEU A 170 -6.45 -8.93 23.01
C LEU A 170 -5.80 -9.59 21.79
N THR A 171 -6.53 -10.44 21.08
CA THR A 171 -6.08 -11.04 19.82
C THR A 171 -5.70 -9.96 18.80
N TRP A 172 -6.56 -8.96 18.62
CA TRP A 172 -6.29 -7.82 17.74
C TRP A 172 -5.01 -7.06 18.13
N VAL A 173 -4.79 -6.78 19.42
CA VAL A 173 -3.55 -6.12 19.90
C VAL A 173 -2.32 -6.94 19.52
N VAL A 174 -2.34 -8.25 19.75
CA VAL A 174 -1.22 -9.15 19.43
C VAL A 174 -0.94 -9.17 17.93
N GLU A 175 -1.97 -9.23 17.10
CA GLU A 175 -1.85 -9.19 15.65
C GLU A 175 -1.30 -7.85 15.16
N MET A 176 -1.77 -6.73 15.71
CA MET A 176 -1.27 -5.40 15.39
C MET A 176 0.18 -5.19 15.83
N LEU A 177 0.59 -5.75 16.97
CA LEU A 177 1.99 -5.74 17.39
C LEU A 177 2.87 -6.55 16.42
N ARG A 178 2.43 -7.74 16.03
CA ARG A 178 3.15 -8.58 15.06
C ARG A 178 3.29 -7.87 13.71
N LEU A 179 2.21 -7.27 13.22
CA LEU A 179 2.22 -6.49 11.98
C LEU A 179 3.11 -5.25 12.10
N GLY A 180 3.03 -4.53 13.22
CA GLY A 180 3.86 -3.36 13.52
C GLY A 180 5.36 -3.68 13.47
N VAL A 181 5.77 -4.81 14.04
CA VAL A 181 7.17 -5.29 13.98
C VAL A 181 7.59 -5.57 12.52
N LYS A 182 6.76 -6.26 11.73
CA LYS A 182 7.03 -6.51 10.31
C LYS A 182 7.21 -5.20 9.53
N ILE A 183 6.29 -4.26 9.71
CA ILE A 183 6.33 -2.94 9.07
C ILE A 183 7.57 -2.16 9.48
N LEU A 184 7.93 -2.16 10.78
CA LEU A 184 9.14 -1.49 11.27
C LEU A 184 10.40 -2.04 10.59
N MET A 185 10.53 -3.37 10.51
CA MET A 185 11.66 -4.01 9.84
C MET A 185 11.76 -3.59 8.37
N ILE A 186 10.64 -3.58 7.65
CA ILE A 186 10.60 -3.16 6.24
C ILE A 186 11.00 -1.70 6.09
N ILE A 187 10.41 -0.79 6.88
CA ILE A 187 10.70 0.65 6.79
C ILE A 187 12.17 0.93 7.13
N VAL A 188 12.71 0.30 8.17
CA VAL A 188 14.14 0.44 8.52
C VAL A 188 15.01 -0.07 7.39
N GLY A 189 14.72 -1.26 6.84
CA GLY A 189 15.47 -1.83 5.72
C GLY A 189 15.48 -0.92 4.49
N VAL A 190 14.31 -0.46 4.05
CA VAL A 190 14.16 0.43 2.89
C VAL A 190 14.87 1.77 3.13
N MET A 191 14.70 2.37 4.32
CA MET A 191 15.31 3.67 4.61
C MET A 191 16.83 3.58 4.73
N LEU A 192 17.36 2.50 5.31
CA LEU A 192 18.79 2.22 5.33
C LEU A 192 19.34 2.05 3.92
N ALA A 193 18.65 1.26 3.06
CA ALA A 193 19.06 1.07 1.68
C ALA A 193 19.11 2.41 0.92
N ILE A 194 18.07 3.24 1.06
CA ILE A 194 18.01 4.55 0.39
C ILE A 194 19.11 5.49 0.87
N GLU A 195 19.32 5.62 2.18
CA GLU A 195 20.36 6.53 2.71
C GLU A 195 21.78 6.03 2.40
N LEU A 196 21.97 4.71 2.32
CA LEU A 196 23.25 4.13 1.90
C LEU A 196 23.50 4.38 0.41
N MET A 197 22.50 4.20 -0.45
CA MET A 197 22.61 4.52 -1.88
C MET A 197 22.96 6.00 -2.12
N LYS A 198 22.40 6.92 -1.30
CA LYS A 198 22.75 8.34 -1.34
C LYS A 198 24.19 8.60 -0.93
N ALA A 199 24.66 7.97 0.15
CA ALA A 199 26.02 8.18 0.65
C ALA A 199 27.13 7.73 -0.31
N PHE A 200 26.80 6.86 -1.26
CA PHE A 200 27.73 6.32 -2.27
C PHE A 200 27.40 6.75 -3.71
N ASP A 201 26.54 7.75 -3.90
CA ASP A 201 26.14 8.27 -5.23
C ASP A 201 25.65 7.16 -6.19
N LEU A 202 25.04 6.11 -5.62
CA LEU A 202 24.53 4.96 -6.36
C LEU A 202 23.23 5.28 -7.10
N ILE A 203 22.57 6.37 -6.71
CA ILE A 203 21.33 6.86 -7.31
C ILE A 203 21.51 7.12 -8.81
N ASP A 204 22.54 7.87 -9.20
CA ASP A 204 22.78 8.20 -10.61
C ASP A 204 23.09 6.96 -11.45
N ARG A 205 23.66 5.93 -10.82
CA ARG A 205 23.93 4.64 -11.48
C ARG A 205 22.63 3.89 -11.75
N CYS A 206 21.72 3.82 -10.78
CA CYS A 206 20.39 3.25 -10.98
C CYS A 206 19.63 4.03 -12.08
N VAL A 207 19.70 5.37 -12.05
CA VAL A 207 19.04 6.21 -13.05
C VAL A 207 19.56 5.93 -14.47
N ARG A 208 20.88 5.84 -14.65
CA ARG A 208 21.47 5.50 -15.95
C ARG A 208 21.12 4.09 -16.41
N LEU A 209 20.97 3.13 -15.50
CA LEU A 209 20.58 1.76 -15.83
C LEU A 209 19.15 1.69 -16.39
N PHE A 210 18.23 2.49 -15.86
CA PHE A 210 16.83 2.53 -16.32
C PHE A 210 16.59 3.49 -17.51
N ALA A 211 17.57 4.33 -17.88
CA ALA A 211 17.49 5.21 -19.03
C ALA A 211 17.05 4.57 -20.37
N PRO A 212 17.51 3.36 -20.78
CA PRO A 212 17.04 2.73 -22.01
C PRO A 212 15.54 2.38 -21.97
N PHE A 213 15.02 1.97 -20.81
CA PHE A 213 13.60 1.67 -20.65
C PHE A 213 12.74 2.94 -20.72
N LEU A 214 13.23 4.05 -20.16
CA LEU A 214 12.56 5.35 -20.26
C LEU A 214 12.51 5.88 -21.71
N LYS A 215 13.57 5.65 -22.48
CA LYS A 215 13.59 5.96 -23.93
C LYS A 215 12.60 5.08 -24.70
N LEU A 216 12.45 3.81 -24.33
CA LEU A 216 11.45 2.92 -24.93
C LEU A 216 10.01 3.43 -24.69
N LEU A 217 9.77 4.04 -23.52
CA LEU A 217 8.49 4.67 -23.17
C LEU A 217 8.26 6.03 -23.88
N GLY A 218 9.20 6.50 -24.71
CA GLY A 218 9.07 7.75 -25.46
C GLY A 218 9.26 9.02 -24.63
N LEU A 219 9.77 8.91 -23.39
CA LEU A 219 10.05 10.06 -22.54
C LEU A 219 11.37 10.73 -22.94
N ASP A 220 11.39 12.06 -23.00
CA ASP A 220 12.63 12.79 -23.17
C ASP A 220 13.55 12.61 -21.95
N GLN A 221 14.85 12.80 -22.14
CA GLN A 221 15.85 12.46 -21.13
C GLN A 221 15.70 13.27 -19.82
N ARG A 222 15.10 14.47 -19.88
CA ARG A 222 14.88 15.33 -18.70
C ARG A 222 13.61 14.90 -17.97
N ALA A 223 12.51 14.65 -18.66
CA ALA A 223 11.30 14.12 -18.04
C ALA A 223 11.51 12.71 -17.47
N GLY A 224 12.27 11.86 -18.17
CA GLY A 224 12.62 10.53 -17.68
C GLY A 224 13.43 10.57 -16.39
N MET A 225 14.40 11.50 -16.27
CA MET A 225 15.15 11.68 -15.02
C MET A 225 14.26 12.21 -13.89
N LEU A 226 13.39 13.19 -14.15
CA LEU A 226 12.47 13.74 -13.14
C LEU A 226 11.44 12.71 -12.67
N TRP A 227 10.93 11.90 -13.59
CA TRP A 227 10.00 10.81 -13.29
C TRP A 227 10.67 9.73 -12.45
N LEU A 228 11.86 9.29 -12.85
CA LEU A 228 12.55 8.22 -12.16
C LEU A 228 13.01 8.62 -10.77
N THR A 229 13.45 9.87 -10.58
CA THR A 229 13.77 10.38 -9.25
C THR A 229 12.52 10.45 -8.37
N GLY A 230 11.38 10.89 -8.92
CA GLY A 230 10.10 10.88 -8.23
C GLY A 230 9.61 9.48 -7.84
N VAL A 231 9.75 8.49 -8.73
CA VAL A 231 9.34 7.10 -8.49
C VAL A 231 10.25 6.37 -7.50
N LEU A 232 11.58 6.51 -7.64
CA LEU A 232 12.53 5.79 -6.80
C LEU A 232 12.70 6.42 -5.41
N PHE A 233 12.57 7.74 -5.30
CA PHE A 233 12.92 8.46 -4.07
C PHE A 233 11.77 9.29 -3.48
N GLY A 234 10.61 9.27 -4.14
CA GLY A 234 9.43 10.03 -3.75
C GLY A 234 9.50 11.48 -4.25
N LEU A 235 8.32 12.08 -4.42
CA LEU A 235 8.14 13.46 -4.87
C LEU A 235 8.91 14.51 -4.04
N ALA A 236 9.34 14.18 -2.82
CA ALA A 236 10.13 15.04 -1.95
C ALA A 236 11.55 15.35 -2.46
N TYR A 237 12.07 14.59 -3.45
CA TYR A 237 13.37 14.87 -4.09
C TYR A 237 13.25 15.57 -5.46
N GLY A 238 12.05 15.61 -6.04
CA GLY A 238 11.78 16.19 -7.37
C GLY A 238 11.22 17.62 -7.35
N GLY A 239 11.21 18.26 -6.19
CA GLY A 239 10.79 19.65 -5.97
C GLY A 239 11.93 20.53 -5.51
#